data_AF-A0A951JW42-F1
#
_entry.id   AF-A0A951JW42-F1
#
_cell.length_a   1.000
_cell.length_b   1.000
_cell.length_c   1.000
_cell.angle_alpha   90.00
_cell.angle_beta   90.00
_cell.angle_gamma   90.00
#
_symmetry.space_group_name_H-M   'P 1'
#
loop_
_entity.id
_entity.type
_entity.pdbx_description
1 polymer ?
#
loop_
_entity_poly.entity_id
_entity_poly.type
_entity_poly.pdbx_seq_one_letter_code
_entity_poly.pdbx_strand_id
1 'polypeptide(L)'
;MDEPDPDNPPVLVFLDGEFLTPPLHRTHLSEADLLEKVRLQGVSSMDHVRAVVFERNGGVSILTGEDIDPALLTNVRGAERLQGT
;
A
#
# COMPACT_ATOMS: atom_id res chain seq x y z
N MET A 1 22.67 -4.64 -11.03
CA MET A 1 21.85 -4.02 -9.96
C MET A 1 20.97 -3.05 -10.72
N ASP A 2 19.78 -3.49 -11.10
CA ASP A 2 18.89 -2.66 -11.91
C ASP A 2 18.43 -1.50 -11.05
N GLU A 3 18.76 -0.29 -11.50
CA GLU A 3 18.24 0.94 -10.92
C GLU A 3 16.71 0.90 -11.02
N PRO A 4 15.97 1.32 -9.99
CA PRO A 4 14.52 1.27 -10.02
C PRO A 4 13.97 1.99 -11.26
N ASP A 5 13.20 1.29 -12.10
CA ASP A 5 12.47 1.89 -13.22
C ASP A 5 11.57 3.02 -12.68
N PRO A 6 11.89 4.30 -12.98
CA PRO A 6 11.16 5.44 -12.43
C PRO A 6 9.74 5.55 -13.01
N ASP A 7 9.45 4.88 -14.12
CA ASP A 7 8.15 4.98 -14.78
C ASP A 7 7.07 4.11 -14.12
N ASN A 8 7.46 3.17 -13.25
CA ASN A 8 6.54 2.30 -12.53
C ASN A 8 6.83 2.27 -11.01
N PRO A 9 6.61 3.36 -10.26
CA PRO A 9 6.83 3.37 -8.82
C PRO A 9 5.80 2.50 -8.07
N PRO A 10 6.13 1.99 -6.87
CA PRO A 10 5.12 1.41 -5.97
C PRO A 10 3.97 2.40 -5.73
N VAL A 11 2.77 1.87 -5.48
CA VAL A 11 1.54 2.68 -5.41
C VAL A 11 0.83 2.43 -4.10
N LEU A 12 0.45 3.49 -3.39
CA LEU A 12 -0.41 3.40 -2.22
C LEU A 12 -1.83 3.00 -2.65
N VAL A 13 -2.35 1.90 -2.10
CA VAL A 13 -3.67 1.34 -2.46
C VAL A 13 -4.64 1.25 -1.28
N PHE A 14 -4.15 1.41 -0.06
CA PHE A 14 -4.96 1.51 1.15
C PHE A 14 -4.27 2.44 2.15
N LEU A 15 -5.04 3.27 2.85
CA LEU A 15 -4.57 4.16 3.89
C LEU A 15 -5.68 4.39 4.91
N ASP A 16 -5.36 4.28 6.20
CA ASP A 16 -6.21 4.72 7.32
C ASP A 16 -7.65 4.17 7.28
N GLY A 17 -7.82 2.88 6.97
CA GLY A 17 -9.14 2.26 6.87
C GLY A 17 -9.80 2.36 5.50
N GLU A 18 -9.24 3.14 4.57
CA GLU A 18 -9.83 3.41 3.27
C GLU A 18 -9.10 2.69 2.12
N PHE A 19 -9.88 1.98 1.30
CA PHE A 19 -9.41 1.47 0.01
C PHE A 19 -9.31 2.61 -1.01
N LEU A 20 -8.14 2.78 -1.61
CA LEU A 20 -7.94 3.80 -2.63
C LEU A 20 -8.37 3.22 -3.99
N THR A 21 -9.65 3.39 -4.33
CA THR A 21 -10.26 2.80 -5.53
C THR A 21 -9.56 3.18 -6.85
N PRO A 22 -9.18 4.46 -7.11
CA PRO A 22 -8.51 4.79 -8.36
C PRO A 22 -7.13 4.13 -8.52
N PRO A 23 -6.27 4.08 -7.48
CA PRO A 23 -5.08 3.23 -7.47
C PRO A 23 -5.35 1.74 -7.74
N LEU A 24 -6.28 1.12 -7.01
CA LEU A 24 -6.60 -0.31 -7.16
C LEU A 24 -6.97 -0.70 -8.59
N HIS A 25 -7.80 0.11 -9.25
CA HIS A 25 -8.20 -0.14 -10.64
C HIS A 25 -7.00 -0.09 -11.61
N ARG A 26 -6.00 0.76 -11.35
CA ARG A 26 -4.80 0.86 -12.21
C ARG A 26 -3.81 -0.27 -12.00
N THR A 27 -3.80 -0.89 -10.82
CA THR A 27 -2.90 -2.01 -10.48
C THR A 27 -3.50 -3.37 -10.80
N HIS A 28 -4.74 -3.44 -11.31
CA HIS A 28 -5.53 -4.67 -11.46
C HIS A 28 -5.70 -5.44 -10.14
N LEU A 29 -5.62 -4.73 -9.00
CA LEU A 29 -5.79 -5.32 -7.68
C LEU A 29 -7.22 -5.04 -7.20
N SER A 30 -7.97 -6.08 -6.86
CA SER A 30 -9.28 -5.92 -6.24
C SER A 30 -9.18 -5.78 -4.73
N GLU A 31 -10.24 -5.28 -4.08
CA GLU A 31 -10.33 -5.28 -2.61
C GLU A 31 -10.23 -6.71 -2.05
N ALA A 32 -10.81 -7.70 -2.74
CA ALA A 32 -10.75 -9.10 -2.34
C ALA A 32 -9.30 -9.65 -2.37
N ASP A 33 -8.50 -9.25 -3.36
CA ASP A 33 -7.08 -9.59 -3.44
C ASP A 33 -6.32 -8.96 -2.27
N LEU A 34 -6.59 -7.69 -1.96
CA LEU A 34 -5.97 -7.01 -0.82
C LEU A 34 -6.29 -7.73 0.49
N LEU A 35 -7.56 -8.06 0.71
CA LEU A 35 -8.02 -8.82 1.88
C LEU A 35 -7.37 -10.20 1.96
N GLU A 36 -7.12 -10.88 0.84
CA GLU A 36 -6.33 -12.11 0.82
C GLU A 36 -4.91 -11.90 1.33
N LYS A 37 -4.22 -10.86 0.83
CA LYS A 37 -2.84 -10.58 1.26
C LYS A 37 -2.77 -10.21 2.73
N VAL A 38 -3.72 -9.44 3.25
CA VAL A 38 -3.84 -9.12 4.68
C VAL A 38 -4.04 -10.37 5.51
N ARG A 39 -4.94 -11.29 5.10
CA ARG A 39 -5.14 -12.57 5.78
C ARG A 39 -3.88 -13.44 5.80
N LEU A 40 -3.17 -13.53 4.67
CA LEU A 40 -1.93 -14.33 4.56
C LEU A 40 -0.82 -13.81 5.48
N GLN A 41 -0.84 -12.53 5.82
CA GLN A 41 0.09 -11.93 6.79
C GLN A 41 -0.32 -12.16 8.26
N GLY A 42 -1.48 -12.77 8.51
CA GLY A 42 -1.98 -13.05 9.85
C GLY A 42 -2.64 -11.87 10.56
N VAL A 43 -2.93 -10.78 9.84
CA VAL A 43 -3.64 -9.62 10.40
C VAL A 43 -5.12 -9.95 10.53
N SER A 44 -5.65 -9.81 11.75
CA SER A 44 -7.01 -10.22 12.12
C SER A 44 -8.06 -9.12 12.04
N SER A 45 -7.66 -7.86 11.87
CA SER A 45 -8.56 -6.71 11.68
C SER A 45 -7.93 -5.69 10.73
N MET A 46 -8.73 -5.11 9.84
CA MET A 46 -8.30 -4.02 8.97
C MET A 46 -7.96 -2.75 9.77
N ASP A 47 -8.50 -2.59 10.97
CA ASP A 47 -8.18 -1.46 11.87
C ASP A 47 -6.72 -1.46 12.32
N HIS A 48 -6.03 -2.61 12.21
CA HIS A 48 -4.59 -2.70 12.49
C HIS A 48 -3.72 -2.39 11.27
N VAL A 49 -4.32 -2.24 10.08
CA VAL A 49 -3.62 -1.90 8.85
C VAL A 49 -3.61 -0.39 8.70
N ARG A 50 -2.43 0.21 8.65
CA ARG A 50 -2.27 1.64 8.44
C ARG A 50 -2.15 1.97 6.96
N ALA A 51 -1.36 1.20 6.21
CA ALA A 51 -1.20 1.39 4.79
C ALA A 51 -0.95 0.07 4.05
N VAL A 52 -1.37 0.00 2.80
CA VAL A 52 -0.95 -1.05 1.87
C VAL A 52 -0.38 -0.42 0.62
N VAL A 53 0.81 -0.87 0.25
CA VAL A 53 1.54 -0.44 -0.95
C VAL A 53 1.56 -1.60 -1.94
N PHE A 54 1.10 -1.37 -3.16
CA PHE A 54 1.30 -2.28 -4.28
C PHE A 54 2.72 -2.12 -4.82
N GLU A 55 3.47 -3.21 -4.77
CA GLU A 55 4.87 -3.25 -5.15
C GLU A 55 5.03 -3.56 -6.64
N ARG A 56 6.16 -3.15 -7.20
CA ARG A 56 6.46 -3.29 -8.64
C ARG A 56 6.51 -4.74 -9.13
N ASN A 57 6.83 -5.66 -8.21
CA ASN A 57 6.87 -7.09 -8.48
C ASN A 57 5.46 -7.75 -8.46
N GLY A 58 4.39 -6.96 -8.33
CA GLY A 58 3.02 -7.46 -8.22
C GLY A 58 2.63 -7.92 -6.81
N GLY A 59 3.54 -7.80 -5.84
CA GLY A 59 3.27 -8.05 -4.43
C GLY A 59 2.62 -6.85 -3.74
N VAL A 60 2.40 -6.99 -2.43
CA VAL A 60 2.01 -5.88 -1.57
C VAL A 60 2.87 -5.84 -0.31
N SER A 61 3.20 -4.64 0.12
CA SER A 61 3.71 -4.37 1.47
C SER A 61 2.55 -3.88 2.32
N ILE A 62 2.34 -4.51 3.47
CA ILE A 62 1.29 -4.14 4.42
C ILE A 62 2.00 -3.58 5.66
N LEU A 63 1.65 -2.34 6.00
CA LEU A 63 2.18 -1.62 7.15
C LEU A 63 1.10 -1.58 8.23
N THR A 64 1.46 -2.03 9.43
CA THR A 64 0.59 -2.05 10.61
C THR A 64 1.15 -1.14 11.70
N GLY A 65 0.29 -0.76 12.65
CA GLY A 65 0.65 0.14 13.76
C GLY A 65 0.00 1.52 13.63
N GLU A 66 0.18 2.34 14.67
CA GLU A 66 -0.44 3.67 14.75
C GLU A 66 0.24 4.68 13.82
N ASP A 67 1.57 4.64 13.78
CA ASP A 67 2.43 5.54 12.99
C ASP A 67 3.25 4.77 11.95
N ILE A 68 3.49 5.42 10.81
CA ILE A 68 4.41 4.95 9.77
C ILE A 68 5.58 5.93 9.68
N ASP A 69 6.81 5.43 9.73
CA ASP A 69 7.99 6.23 9.39
C ASP A 69 7.87 6.72 7.93
N PRO A 70 7.81 8.05 7.68
CA PRO A 70 7.68 8.60 6.34
C PRO A 70 8.78 8.15 5.36
N ALA A 71 9.95 7.75 5.86
CA ALA A 71 11.03 7.20 5.05
C ALA A 71 10.59 5.95 4.26
N LEU A 72 9.67 5.13 4.81
CA LEU A 72 9.16 3.93 4.15
C LEU A 72 8.35 4.24 2.88
N LEU A 73 7.89 5.47 2.72
CA LEU A 73 6.95 5.86 1.67
C LEU A 73 7.50 6.94 0.72
N THR A 74 8.78 7.29 0.85
CA THR A 74 9.42 8.38 0.08
C THR A 74 9.32 8.20 -1.44
N ASN A 75 9.28 6.96 -1.95
CA ASN A 75 9.18 6.65 -3.38
C ASN A 75 7.83 6.01 -3.76
N VAL A 76 6.83 6.11 -2.88
CA VAL A 76 5.51 5.53 -3.11
C VAL A 76 4.59 6.59 -3.70
N ARG A 77 4.07 6.31 -4.89
CA ARG A 77 3.05 7.14 -5.52
C ARG A 77 1.80 7.16 -4.65
N GLY A 78 1.39 8.35 -4.24
CA GLY A 78 0.19 8.55 -3.43
C GLY A 78 0.46 8.80 -1.95
N ALA A 79 1.72 8.68 -1.51
CA ALA A 79 2.16 8.91 -0.13
C ALA A 79 1.96 10.35 0.37
N GLU A 80 1.78 11.32 -0.52
CA GLU A 80 1.45 12.70 -0.16
C GLU A 80 0.16 12.81 0.69
N ARG A 81 -0.70 11.78 0.67
CA ARG A 81 -1.92 11.70 1.50
C ARG A 81 -1.65 11.60 2.99
N LEU A 82 -0.47 11.13 3.41
CA LEU A 82 -0.10 11.02 4.82
C LEU A 82 0.25 12.35 5.47
N GLN A 83 0.54 13.39 4.68
CA GLN A 83 0.91 14.70 5.19
C GLN A 83 -0.31 15.56 5.57
N GLY A 84 -1.53 15.02 5.41
CA GLY A 84 -2.79 15.75 5.60
C GLY A 84 -3.63 15.32 6.82
N THR A 85 -3.12 14.40 7.66
CA THR A 85 -3.81 13.91 8.88
C THR A 85 -3.27 14.57 10.13
#